data_AF-A0A2V2S2D8-F1
#
_entry.id   AF-A0A2V2S2D8-F1
#
_cell.length_a   1.000
_cell.length_b   1.000
_cell.length_c   1.000
_cell.angle_alpha   90.00
_cell.angle_beta   90.00
_cell.angle_gamma   90.00
#
_symmetry.space_group_name_H-M   'P 1'
#
loop_
_entity.id
_entity.type
_entity.pdbx_description
1 polymer ?
#
loop_
_entity_poly.entity_id
_entity_poly.type
_entity_poly.pdbx_seq_one_letter_code
_entity_poly.pdbx_strand_id
1 'polypeptide(L)' 'MRQVMGRGARAAGLNRVLEFAEVEPAAAAVRSFVREGDLLLLKASRAARFERIADMLKARGQRN' A
#
# COMPACT_ATOMS: atom_id res chain seq x y z
N MET A 1 4.37 -15.15 -11.51
CA MET A 1 4.88 -14.63 -10.21
C MET A 1 3.91 -13.68 -9.48
N ARG A 2 2.90 -13.10 -10.14
CA ARG A 2 2.06 -12.00 -9.62
C ARG A 2 1.23 -12.29 -8.36
N GLN A 3 0.82 -13.54 -8.12
CA GLN A 3 -0.06 -13.90 -6.98
C GLN A 3 0.65 -14.52 -5.76
N VAL A 4 1.99 -14.64 -5.79
CA VAL A 4 2.72 -15.29 -4.70
C VAL A 4 2.59 -14.49 -3.40
N MET A 5 2.63 -13.15 -3.49
CA MET A 5 2.56 -12.27 -2.32
C MET A 5 1.18 -12.28 -1.67
N GLY A 6 0.11 -12.15 -2.46
CA GLY A 6 -1.26 -12.19 -1.93
C GLY A 6 -1.60 -13.53 -1.29
N ARG A 7 -1.19 -14.65 -1.91
CA ARG A 7 -1.37 -15.98 -1.31
C ARG A 7 -0.58 -16.17 -0.02
N GLY A 8 0.69 -15.77 -0.01
CA GLY A 8 1.54 -15.86 1.18
C GLY A 8 0.99 -15.05 2.36
N ALA A 9 0.51 -13.82 2.10
CA ALA A 9 -0.13 -12.99 3.11
C ALA A 9 -1.37 -13.66 3.72
N ARG A 10 -2.26 -14.23 2.88
CA ARG A 10 -3.44 -14.95 3.37
C ARG A 10 -3.06 -16.20 4.17
N ALA A 11 -2.09 -16.98 3.70
CA ALA A 11 -1.59 -18.15 4.41
C ALA A 11 -0.98 -17.81 5.78
N ALA A 12 -0.43 -16.61 5.93
CA ALA A 12 0.09 -16.09 7.20
C ALA A 12 -1.01 -15.53 8.14
N GLY A 13 -2.30 -15.62 7.78
CA GLY A 13 -3.42 -15.21 8.63
C GLY A 13 -3.84 -13.74 8.49
N LEU A 14 -3.43 -13.03 7.44
CA LEU A 14 -3.91 -11.67 7.17
C LEU A 14 -5.35 -11.68 6.64
N ASN A 15 -6.26 -11.02 7.37
CA ASN A 15 -7.71 -11.09 7.12
C ASN A 15 -8.24 -10.20 5.97
N ARG A 16 -7.45 -9.24 5.48
CA ARG A 16 -7.89 -8.26 4.46
C ARG A 16 -6.82 -8.00 3.40
N VAL A 17 -6.51 -9.02 2.60
CA VAL A 17 -5.52 -8.94 1.52
C VAL A 17 -6.17 -8.46 0.23
N LEU A 18 -5.81 -7.24 -0.19
CA LEU A 18 -6.21 -6.63 -1.46
C LEU A 18 -5.05 -6.67 -2.44
N GLU A 19 -5.34 -7.04 -3.69
CA GLU A 19 -4.34 -7.12 -4.77
C GLU A 19 -4.71 -6.14 -5.88
N PHE A 20 -3.74 -5.35 -6.31
CA PHE A 20 -3.91 -4.35 -7.36
C PHE A 20 -2.93 -4.63 -8.49
N ALA A 21 -3.35 -4.35 -9.73
CA ALA A 21 -2.49 -4.41 -10.90
C ALA A 21 -1.49 -3.25 -10.93
N GLU A 22 -2.03 -2.06 -10.65
CA GLU A 22 -1.34 -0.78 -10.75
C GLU A 22 -1.25 -0.12 -9.38
N VAL A 23 -0.36 0.86 -9.29
CA VAL A 23 -0.03 1.55 -8.04
C VAL A 23 -1.11 2.58 -7.68
N GLU A 24 -1.69 3.25 -8.66
CA GLU A 24 -2.65 4.34 -8.47
C GLU A 24 -3.93 3.86 -7.77
N PRO A 25 -4.57 2.74 -8.16
CA PRO A 25 -5.71 2.18 -7.43
C PRO A 25 -5.34 1.72 -6.02
N ALA A 26 -4.14 1.16 -5.83
CA ALA A 26 -3.66 0.75 -4.51
C ALA A 26 -3.53 1.94 -3.56
N ALA A 27 -2.94 3.05 -4.05
CA ALA A 27 -2.80 4.27 -3.27
C ALA A 27 -4.18 4.87 -2.91
N ALA A 28 -5.16 4.83 -3.83
CA ALA A 28 -6.52 5.27 -3.54
C ALA A 28 -7.20 4.41 -2.47
N ALA A 29 -7.05 3.10 -2.53
CA ALA A 29 -7.58 2.18 -1.53
C ALA A 29 -6.93 2.42 -0.16
N VAL A 30 -5.59 2.49 -0.08
CA VAL A 30 -4.87 2.79 1.16
C VAL A 30 -5.37 4.09 1.78
N ARG A 31 -5.53 5.17 0.99
CA ARG A 31 -6.09 6.45 1.45
C ARG A 31 -7.47 6.34 2.07
N SER A 32 -8.31 5.41 1.62
CA SER A 32 -9.66 5.20 2.19
C SER A 32 -9.65 4.45 3.52
N PHE A 33 -8.55 3.76 3.86
CA PHE A 33 -8.45 2.96 5.08
C PHE A 33 -7.70 3.64 6.21
N VAL A 34 -6.63 4.39 5.88
CA VAL A 34 -5.76 5.00 6.88
C VAL A 34 -6.44 6.15 7.61
N ARG A 35 -6.17 6.24 8.91
CA ARG A 35 -6.60 7.31 9.81
C ARG A 35 -5.39 7.96 10.45
N GLU A 36 -5.60 9.11 11.09
CA GLU A 36 -4.56 9.73 11.90
C GLU A 36 -4.12 8.78 13.04
N GLY A 37 -2.82 8.68 13.26
CA GLY A 37 -2.22 7.76 14.23
C GLY A 37 -1.92 6.36 13.70
N ASP A 38 -2.38 5.98 12.51
CA ASP A 38 -2.06 4.69 11.91
C ASP A 38 -0.60 4.61 11.46
N LEU A 39 0.01 3.43 11.64
CA LEU A 39 1.33 3.11 11.11
C LEU A 39 1.21 2.30 9.82
N LEU A 40 1.82 2.80 8.75
CA LEU A 40 1.86 2.12 7.45
C LEU A 40 3.27 1.62 7.13
N LEU A 41 3.43 0.29 7.00
CA LEU A 41 4.62 -0.32 6.43
C LEU A 41 4.45 -0.47 4.92
N LEU A 42 5.31 0.22 4.17
CA LEU A 42 5.41 0.06 2.72
C LEU A 42 6.64 -0.80 2.41
N LYS A 43 6.51 -1.77 1.49
CA LYS A 43 7.65 -2.54 0.96
C LYS A 43 7.56 -2.75 -0.56
N ALA A 44 8.64 -2.47 -1.28
CA ALA A 44 8.88 -2.96 -2.65
C ALA A 44 10.37 -3.11 -2.94
N SER A 45 10.68 -3.70 -4.10
CA SER A 45 12.04 -3.73 -4.64
C SER A 45 12.51 -2.36 -5.11
N ARG A 46 13.83 -2.10 -5.09
CA ARG A 46 14.43 -0.81 -5.51
C ARG A 46 14.00 -0.35 -6.92
N ALA A 47 13.83 -1.29 -7.85
CA ALA A 47 13.37 -0.99 -9.20
C ALA A 47 11.95 -0.37 -9.26
N ALA A 48 11.15 -0.51 -8.20
CA ALA A 48 9.75 -0.06 -8.17
C ALA A 48 9.56 1.43 -7.80
N ARG A 49 10.64 2.19 -7.56
CA ARG A 49 10.62 3.67 -7.36
C ARG A 49 9.59 4.13 -6.31
N PHE A 50 9.78 3.60 -5.12
CA PHE A 50 8.82 3.59 -4.02
C PHE A 50 8.55 4.97 -3.39
N GLU A 51 9.45 5.92 -3.59
CA GLU A 51 9.31 7.33 -3.26
C GLU A 51 7.99 7.92 -3.78
N ARG A 52 7.57 7.56 -4.99
CA ARG A 52 6.33 8.06 -5.60
C ARG A 52 5.08 7.67 -4.83
N ILE A 53 5.06 6.46 -4.25
CA ILE A 53 3.91 5.96 -3.47
C ILE A 53 3.82 6.72 -2.15
N ALA A 54 4.95 6.91 -1.47
CA ALA A 54 5.01 7.68 -0.25
C ALA A 54 4.55 9.14 -0.50
N ASP A 55 4.98 9.74 -1.60
CA ASP A 55 4.59 11.11 -1.98
C ASP A 55 3.08 11.21 -2.24
N MET A 56 2.51 10.25 -2.99
CA MET A 56 1.07 10.19 -3.26
C MET A 56 0.22 10.05 -1.99
N LEU A 57 0.76 9.43 -0.94
CA LEU A 57 0.07 9.28 0.35
C LEU A 57 0.25 10.51 1.25
N LYS A 58 1.42 11.16 1.21
CA LYS A 58 1.74 12.34 2.03
C LYS A 58 1.08 13.65 1.58
N ALA A 59 0.79 13.80 0.28
CA ALA A 59 0.28 15.05 -0.32
C ALA A 59 -1.03 15.62 0.28
N ARG A 60 -1.70 14.91 1.19
CA ARG A 60 -2.89 15.41 1.93
C ARG A 60 -2.68 15.62 3.43
N GLY A 61 -1.64 15.04 4.04
CA GLY A 61 -1.33 15.23 5.47
C GLY A 61 -0.75 16.61 5.82
N GLN A 62 -0.50 17.44 4.79
CA GLN A 62 0.02 18.81 4.93
C GLN A 62 -1.05 19.88 4.69
N ARG A 63 -2.33 19.52 4.59
CA ARG A 63 -3.44 20.50 4.62
C ARG A 63 -3.86 20.70 6.08
N ASN A 64 -3.05 21.46 6.81
CA ASN A 64 -3.52 22.24 7.97
C ASN A 64 -3.77 23.67 7.52
#